data_AF-A0A529FMS7-F1
#
_entry.id   AF-A0A529FMS7-F1
#
_cell.length_a   1.000
_cell.length_b   1.000
_cell.length_c   1.000
_cell.angle_alpha   90.00
_cell.angle_beta   90.00
_cell.angle_gamma   90.00
#
_symmetry.space_group_name_H-M   'P 1'
#
loop_
_entity.id
_entity.type
_entity.pdbx_description
1 polymer ?
#
loop_
_entity_poly.entity_id
_entity_poly.type
_entity_poly.pdbx_seq_one_letter_code
_entity_poly.pdbx_strand_id
1 'polypeptide(L)'
;AKQDQLAGRERGEIVPLSERAKVMPLLLHGDAAFAGQGVIAEILGLSGLRGHRVAGTLHFIINNQIGFTTNPRFSRSSPYPSDVAKMIEAPIFHVNGDDPEAVVHGAKVATEFRMKFHKPVVVDMFCYRRFGHNEGDEPAFTQPIMYRAIRTHKTTVQIYADRLIAEGHITQAEFDKMKADWRAHLEVEWEVGQSYKPNKADWLDGAWSGLRTADNQD
;
A
#
# COMPACT_ATOMS: atom_id res chain seq x y z
N ALA A 1 7.21 15.28 -12.69
CA ALA A 1 6.10 15.06 -13.61
C ALA A 1 6.13 16.05 -14.78
N LYS A 2 6.27 15.52 -16.00
CA LYS A 2 5.93 16.21 -17.26
C LYS A 2 4.52 16.85 -17.28
N GLN A 3 3.69 16.59 -16.26
CA GLN A 3 2.40 17.25 -16.05
C GLN A 3 2.48 18.79 -16.09
N ASP A 4 3.52 19.41 -15.53
CA ASP A 4 3.71 20.87 -15.61
C ASP A 4 4.11 21.35 -17.00
N GLN A 5 4.63 20.45 -17.86
CA GLN A 5 4.97 20.75 -19.26
C GLN A 5 3.82 20.45 -20.23
N LEU A 6 2.77 19.78 -19.75
CA LEU A 6 1.59 19.40 -20.54
C LEU A 6 0.39 20.34 -20.28
N ALA A 7 0.45 21.17 -19.24
CA ALA A 7 -0.47 22.29 -19.05
C ALA A 7 -0.08 23.45 -19.97
N GLY A 8 -0.51 23.37 -21.23
CA GLY A 8 -0.38 24.45 -22.20
C GLY A 8 0.82 24.31 -23.15
N ARG A 9 0.65 24.85 -24.37
CA ARG A 9 1.69 24.88 -25.42
C ARG A 9 2.83 25.85 -25.13
N GLU A 10 2.68 26.72 -24.13
CA GLU A 10 3.72 27.64 -23.68
C GLU A 10 4.37 27.09 -22.42
N ARG A 11 5.71 27.03 -22.40
CA ARG A 11 6.55 26.45 -21.32
C ARG A 11 6.48 27.20 -19.96
N GLY A 12 5.41 27.97 -19.71
CA GLY A 12 5.30 28.92 -18.61
C GLY A 12 4.38 28.51 -17.46
N GLU A 13 3.37 27.67 -17.68
CA GLU A 13 2.27 27.58 -16.71
C GLU A 13 2.45 26.47 -15.65
N ILE A 14 2.49 26.89 -14.39
CA ILE A 14 2.41 26.02 -13.23
C ILE A 14 0.98 25.45 -13.20
N VAL A 15 0.80 24.12 -13.29
CA VAL A 15 -0.52 23.49 -13.08
C VAL A 15 -1.07 23.97 -11.73
N PRO A 16 -2.24 24.66 -11.71
CA PRO A 16 -2.84 25.15 -10.48
C PRO A 16 -3.02 24.04 -9.47
N LEU A 17 -2.90 24.37 -8.18
CA LEU A 17 -3.02 23.37 -7.11
C LEU A 17 -4.38 22.68 -7.12
N SER A 18 -5.45 23.42 -7.45
CA SER A 18 -6.81 22.91 -7.62
C SER A 18 -6.92 21.84 -8.71
N GLU A 19 -6.16 21.95 -9.80
CA GLU A 19 -6.10 20.95 -10.86
C GLU A 19 -5.21 19.77 -10.45
N ARG A 20 -4.04 20.05 -9.85
CA ARG A 20 -3.10 19.01 -9.42
C ARG A 20 -3.66 18.10 -8.33
N ALA A 21 -4.46 18.65 -7.42
CA ALA A 21 -4.99 17.91 -6.28
C ALA A 21 -6.09 16.90 -6.64
N LYS A 22 -6.67 16.97 -7.85
CA LYS A 22 -7.74 16.08 -8.32
C LYS A 22 -7.34 14.60 -8.37
N VAL A 23 -6.05 14.32 -8.57
CA VAL A 23 -5.49 12.97 -8.57
C VAL A 23 -4.61 12.80 -7.34
N MET A 24 -4.83 11.73 -6.58
CA MET A 24 -4.02 11.39 -5.40
C MET A 24 -3.20 10.12 -5.67
N PRO A 25 -1.86 10.21 -5.69
CA PRO A 25 -1.02 9.03 -5.72
C PRO A 25 -1.04 8.28 -4.38
N LEU A 26 -1.15 6.95 -4.46
CA LEU A 26 -0.99 6.01 -3.36
C LEU A 26 0.19 5.09 -3.67
N LEU A 27 1.17 5.00 -2.77
CA LEU A 27 2.31 4.09 -2.90
C LEU A 27 2.35 3.13 -1.72
N LEU A 28 2.38 1.82 -2.02
CA LEU A 28 2.51 0.75 -1.04
C LEU A 28 3.97 0.29 -0.95
N HIS A 29 4.47 0.05 0.27
CA HIS A 29 5.86 -0.30 0.52
C HIS A 29 5.97 -1.43 1.53
N GLY A 30 7.01 -2.25 1.43
CA GLY A 30 7.49 -3.07 2.55
C GLY A 30 8.44 -2.27 3.45
N ASP A 31 8.52 -2.58 4.74
CA ASP A 31 9.35 -1.85 5.71
C ASP A 31 10.84 -1.81 5.34
N ALA A 32 11.43 -2.97 5.00
CA ALA A 32 12.85 -3.06 4.67
C ALA A 32 13.18 -2.31 3.37
N ALA A 33 12.30 -2.39 2.36
CA ALA A 33 12.50 -1.69 1.10
C ALA A 33 12.35 -0.17 1.25
N PHE A 34 11.36 0.28 2.02
CA PHE A 34 11.14 1.71 2.26
C PHE A 34 12.34 2.38 2.94
N ALA A 35 12.95 1.69 3.92
CA ALA A 35 14.10 2.19 4.65
C ALA A 35 15.42 2.06 3.89
N GLY A 36 15.57 1.03 3.04
CA GLY A 36 16.86 0.66 2.45
C GLY A 36 17.08 1.11 1.00
N GLN A 37 16.03 1.36 0.22
CA GLN A 37 16.17 1.73 -1.20
C GLN A 37 16.33 3.25 -1.36
N GLY A 38 17.48 3.69 -1.89
CA GLY A 38 17.79 5.12 -2.06
C GLY A 38 16.78 5.90 -2.90
N VAL A 39 16.13 5.24 -3.86
CA VAL A 39 15.08 5.84 -4.69
C VAL A 39 13.90 6.39 -3.86
N ILE A 40 13.65 5.85 -2.67
CA ILE A 40 12.61 6.35 -1.76
C ILE A 40 12.98 7.75 -1.26
N ALA A 41 14.21 7.94 -0.79
CA ALA A 41 14.71 9.24 -0.37
C ALA A 41 14.75 10.24 -1.52
N GLU A 42 15.13 9.79 -2.73
CA GLU A 42 15.10 10.62 -3.94
C GLU A 42 13.67 11.10 -4.26
N ILE A 43 12.69 10.19 -4.32
CA ILE A 43 11.29 10.54 -4.63
C ILE A 43 10.69 11.46 -3.55
N LEU A 44 10.99 11.21 -2.27
CA LEU A 44 10.58 12.10 -1.17
C LEU A 44 11.19 13.49 -1.33
N GLY A 45 12.48 13.60 -1.63
CA GLY A 45 13.15 14.88 -1.91
C GLY A 45 12.56 15.65 -3.10
N LEU A 46 12.08 14.94 -4.12
CA LEU A 46 11.41 15.53 -5.29
C LEU A 46 9.98 16.01 -5.00
N SER A 47 9.35 15.55 -3.92
CA SER A 47 7.91 15.72 -3.67
C SER A 47 7.46 17.19 -3.55
N GLY A 48 8.34 18.09 -3.11
CA GLY A 48 8.09 19.52 -3.01
C GLY A 48 8.54 20.34 -4.22
N LEU A 49 9.32 19.76 -5.14
CA LEU A 49 9.97 20.49 -6.22
C LEU A 49 9.01 20.82 -7.37
N ARG A 50 9.16 22.02 -7.95
CA ARG A 50 8.46 22.40 -9.18
C ARG A 50 8.78 21.41 -10.30
N GLY A 51 7.79 21.09 -11.13
CA GLY A 51 7.95 20.08 -12.18
C GLY A 51 7.96 18.64 -11.67
N HIS A 52 7.91 18.38 -10.35
CA HIS A 52 7.88 17.04 -9.76
C HIS A 52 6.72 16.81 -8.80
N ARG A 53 6.34 17.84 -8.03
CA ARG A 53 5.26 17.78 -7.05
C ARG A 53 3.93 17.30 -7.63
N VAL A 54 3.22 16.50 -6.84
CA VAL A 54 1.93 15.87 -7.17
C VAL A 54 0.86 16.15 -6.11
N ALA A 55 0.96 17.32 -5.45
CA ALA A 55 0.10 17.72 -4.34
C ALA A 55 0.09 16.72 -3.17
N GLY A 56 1.25 16.09 -2.92
CA GLY A 56 1.43 15.08 -1.87
C GLY A 56 1.00 13.68 -2.30
N THR A 57 1.78 12.69 -1.86
CA THR A 57 1.53 11.26 -2.05
C THR A 57 1.21 10.63 -0.70
N LEU A 58 0.23 9.73 -0.65
CA LEU A 58 0.02 8.87 0.52
C LEU A 58 0.95 7.66 0.39
N HIS A 59 1.85 7.49 1.36
CA HIS A 59 2.72 6.33 1.47
C HIS A 59 2.16 5.40 2.55
N PHE A 60 1.91 4.15 2.20
CA PHE A 60 1.44 3.13 3.15
C PHE A 60 2.50 2.03 3.27
N ILE A 61 3.07 1.89 4.46
CA ILE A 61 4.09 0.87 4.74
C ILE A 61 3.40 -0.32 5.38
N ILE A 62 3.53 -1.49 4.74
CA ILE A 62 3.17 -2.78 5.31
C ILE A 62 4.36 -3.25 6.14
N ASN A 63 4.38 -2.85 7.40
CA ASN A 63 5.48 -3.11 8.32
C ASN A 63 5.25 -4.43 9.05
N ASN A 64 5.51 -5.52 8.33
CA ASN A 64 5.46 -6.88 8.88
C ASN A 64 6.68 -7.26 9.72
N GLN A 65 7.59 -6.29 9.95
CA GLN A 65 8.76 -6.38 10.80
C GLN A 65 9.82 -7.39 10.32
N ILE A 66 9.87 -7.70 9.01
CA ILE A 66 10.87 -8.61 8.44
C ILE A 66 11.04 -8.46 6.92
N GLY A 67 12.27 -8.20 6.47
CA GLY A 67 12.63 -8.21 5.05
C GLY A 67 13.32 -9.52 4.66
N PHE A 68 12.66 -10.40 3.90
CA PHE A 68 13.14 -11.76 3.64
C PHE A 68 13.42 -12.52 4.96
N THR A 69 14.69 -12.68 5.34
CA THR A 69 15.19 -13.26 6.61
C THR A 69 15.88 -12.22 7.49
N THR A 70 15.78 -10.93 7.17
CA THR A 70 16.49 -9.84 7.85
C THR A 70 15.59 -9.16 8.87
N ASN A 71 16.02 -9.15 10.13
CA ASN A 71 15.32 -8.43 11.20
C ASN A 71 15.45 -6.90 11.04
N PRO A 72 14.46 -6.13 11.52
CA PRO A 72 14.44 -4.67 11.56
C PRO A 72 15.74 -3.99 11.99
N ARG A 73 16.38 -4.52 13.04
CA ARG A 73 17.64 -3.98 13.58
C ARG A 73 18.82 -4.07 12.60
N PHE A 74 18.72 -4.94 11.60
CA PHE A 74 19.75 -5.13 10.57
C PHE A 74 19.36 -4.53 9.21
N SER A 75 18.12 -4.04 9.05
CA SER A 75 17.65 -3.44 7.80
C SER A 75 17.68 -1.91 7.78
N ARG A 76 17.87 -1.26 8.94
CA ARG A 76 17.85 0.20 9.08
C ARG A 76 18.64 0.69 10.29
N SER A 77 19.00 1.98 10.26
CA SER A 77 19.79 2.65 11.31
C SER A 77 18.96 3.52 12.25
N SER A 78 17.64 3.43 12.19
CA SER A 78 16.70 4.19 13.01
C SER A 78 15.54 3.29 13.49
N PRO A 79 14.76 3.70 14.51
CA PRO A 79 13.72 2.84 15.08
C PRO A 79 12.63 2.46 14.07
N TYR A 80 12.21 3.38 13.20
CA TYR A 80 11.08 3.18 12.30
C TYR A 80 11.51 3.15 10.83
N PRO A 81 10.94 2.27 9.99
CA PRO A 81 11.21 2.31 8.55
C PRO A 81 10.77 3.65 7.95
N SER A 82 9.72 4.25 8.51
CA SER A 82 9.15 5.54 8.12
C SER A 82 10.04 6.76 8.41
N ASP A 83 11.15 6.61 9.15
CA ASP A 83 12.03 7.74 9.51
C ASP A 83 12.66 8.44 8.30
N VAL A 84 12.80 7.77 7.15
CA VAL A 84 13.24 8.41 5.91
C VAL A 84 12.33 9.57 5.50
N ALA A 85 11.03 9.51 5.84
CA ALA A 85 10.07 10.57 5.52
C ALA A 85 10.26 11.85 6.36
N LYS A 86 11.03 11.78 7.46
CA LYS A 86 11.37 12.95 8.28
C LYS A 86 12.23 13.96 7.52
N MET A 87 12.95 13.53 6.48
CA MET A 87 13.78 14.43 5.65
C MET A 87 12.98 15.54 4.96
N ILE A 88 11.66 15.34 4.79
CA ILE A 88 10.74 16.32 4.23
C ILE A 88 9.64 16.77 5.21
N GLU A 89 9.81 16.47 6.51
CA GLU A 89 8.84 16.79 7.56
C GLU A 89 7.43 16.23 7.28
N ALA A 90 7.33 15.08 6.60
CA ALA A 90 6.04 14.43 6.38
C ALA A 90 5.51 13.85 7.71
N PRO A 91 4.21 14.03 8.04
CA PRO A 91 3.62 13.37 9.19
C PRO A 91 3.60 11.85 8.98
N ILE A 92 3.77 11.13 10.09
CA ILE A 92 3.82 9.68 10.14
C ILE A 92 2.79 9.21 11.16
N PHE A 93 1.87 8.35 10.72
CA PHE A 93 0.88 7.70 11.57
C PHE A 93 1.26 6.24 11.76
N HIS A 94 1.69 5.87 12.96
CA HIS A 94 1.91 4.46 13.31
C HIS A 94 0.60 3.85 13.79
N VAL A 95 0.17 2.76 13.15
CA VAL A 95 -1.09 2.09 13.48
C VAL A 95 -0.88 0.60 13.67
N ASN A 96 -1.59 0.00 14.62
CA ASN A 96 -1.55 -1.44 14.85
C ASN A 96 -2.46 -2.15 13.84
N GLY A 97 -1.91 -3.03 13.03
CA GLY A 97 -2.64 -3.82 12.03
C GLY A 97 -3.64 -4.81 12.61
N ASP A 98 -3.52 -5.17 13.89
CA ASP A 98 -4.54 -5.99 14.59
C ASP A 98 -5.77 -5.18 15.03
N ASP A 99 -5.76 -3.85 14.86
CA ASP A 99 -6.91 -2.97 15.05
C ASP A 99 -7.31 -2.34 13.71
N PRO A 100 -8.17 -3.01 12.91
CA PRO A 100 -8.54 -2.54 11.58
C PRO A 100 -9.28 -1.19 11.61
N GLU A 101 -9.99 -0.87 12.69
CA GLU A 101 -10.66 0.44 12.82
C GLU A 101 -9.64 1.56 13.04
N ALA A 102 -8.61 1.34 13.85
CA ALA A 102 -7.52 2.30 14.01
C ALA A 102 -6.73 2.49 12.69
N VAL A 103 -6.54 1.43 11.90
CA VAL A 103 -5.93 1.52 10.57
C VAL A 103 -6.78 2.39 9.63
N VAL A 104 -8.10 2.16 9.58
CA VAL A 104 -9.04 2.97 8.79
C VAL A 104 -9.01 4.42 9.26
N HIS A 105 -9.01 4.66 10.56
CA HIS A 105 -8.92 6.01 11.13
C HIS A 105 -7.61 6.71 10.74
N GLY A 106 -6.46 6.02 10.87
CA GLY A 106 -5.16 6.56 10.46
C GLY A 106 -5.10 6.88 8.96
N ALA A 107 -5.64 6.01 8.12
CA ALA A 107 -5.74 6.25 6.68
C ALA A 107 -6.64 7.45 6.34
N LYS A 108 -7.76 7.62 7.07
CA LYS A 108 -8.66 8.77 6.92
C LYS A 108 -7.96 10.07 7.29
N VAL A 109 -7.32 10.13 8.46
CA VAL A 109 -6.58 11.33 8.91
C VAL A 109 -5.42 11.65 7.95
N ALA A 110 -4.69 10.64 7.48
CA ALA A 110 -3.65 10.83 6.48
C ALA A 110 -4.19 11.42 5.17
N THR A 111 -5.31 10.89 4.67
CA THR A 111 -5.98 11.40 3.47
C THR A 111 -6.44 12.84 3.66
N GLU A 112 -7.09 13.16 4.78
CA GLU A 112 -7.52 14.53 5.10
C GLU A 112 -6.34 15.50 5.22
N PHE A 113 -5.22 15.08 5.85
CA PHE A 113 -3.99 15.86 5.89
C PHE A 113 -3.48 16.15 4.47
N ARG A 114 -3.37 15.12 3.61
CA ARG A 114 -2.92 15.29 2.23
C ARG A 114 -3.84 16.24 1.48
N MET A 115 -5.16 16.10 1.62
CA MET A 115 -6.14 16.95 0.93
C MET A 115 -6.11 18.40 1.41
N LYS A 116 -5.81 18.64 2.70
CA LYS A 116 -5.76 19.99 3.28
C LYS A 116 -4.43 20.69 3.03
N PHE A 117 -3.31 19.98 3.13
CA PHE A 117 -1.97 20.57 3.12
C PHE A 117 -1.17 20.27 1.84
N HIS A 118 -1.63 19.34 1.01
CA HIS A 118 -1.00 18.95 -0.25
C HIS A 118 0.49 18.54 -0.12
N LYS A 119 0.81 17.92 1.01
CA LYS A 119 2.13 17.37 1.35
C LYS A 119 2.07 15.84 1.43
N PRO A 120 3.21 15.15 1.21
CA PRO A 120 3.28 13.72 1.48
C PRO A 120 2.95 13.38 2.92
N VAL A 121 2.42 12.17 3.13
CA VAL A 121 2.05 11.63 4.43
C VAL A 121 2.32 10.13 4.44
N VAL A 122 2.72 9.60 5.59
CA VAL A 122 3.04 8.19 5.77
C VAL A 122 2.09 7.55 6.77
N VAL A 123 1.54 6.40 6.42
CA VAL A 123 0.92 5.46 7.36
C VAL A 123 1.85 4.26 7.49
N ASP A 124 2.30 3.98 8.70
CA ASP A 124 3.18 2.87 9.05
C ASP A 124 2.36 1.83 9.83
N MET A 125 1.87 0.82 9.12
CA MET A 125 1.01 -0.21 9.71
C MET A 125 1.86 -1.36 10.22
N PHE A 126 1.97 -1.46 11.55
CA PHE A 126 2.62 -2.57 12.22
C PHE A 126 1.78 -3.83 12.09
N CYS A 127 2.33 -4.86 11.46
CA CYS A 127 1.68 -6.16 11.33
C CYS A 127 2.72 -7.27 11.45
N TYR A 128 2.41 -8.45 10.92
CA TYR A 128 3.30 -9.61 10.92
C TYR A 128 3.13 -10.38 9.61
N ARG A 129 4.13 -11.20 9.25
CA ARG A 129 4.06 -12.10 8.08
C ARG A 129 3.73 -13.51 8.57
N ARG A 130 2.56 -14.04 8.18
CA ARG A 130 2.06 -15.33 8.70
C ARG A 130 2.92 -16.52 8.30
N PHE A 131 3.40 -16.52 7.05
CA PHE A 131 4.24 -17.57 6.46
C PHE A 131 5.65 -17.05 6.18
N GLY A 132 6.47 -17.84 5.48
CA GLY A 132 7.79 -17.43 4.99
C GLY A 132 7.75 -16.21 4.06
N HIS A 133 8.88 -15.85 3.46
CA HIS A 133 8.90 -14.74 2.50
C HIS A 133 8.04 -15.06 1.28
N ASN A 134 8.11 -16.31 0.83
CA ASN A 134 7.07 -16.98 0.05
C ASN A 134 6.48 -18.14 0.89
N GLU A 135 5.40 -18.74 0.42
CA GLU A 135 4.64 -19.78 1.14
C GLU A 135 5.40 -21.12 1.28
N GLY A 136 6.43 -21.36 0.45
CA GLY A 136 7.27 -22.56 0.51
C GLY A 136 8.50 -22.43 1.41
N ASP A 137 8.86 -21.21 1.83
CA ASP A 137 9.99 -20.96 2.71
C ASP A 137 9.67 -21.30 4.17
N GLU A 138 10.63 -21.89 4.89
CA GLU A 138 10.54 -22.08 6.35
C GLU A 138 11.27 -20.95 7.09
N PRO A 139 10.54 -19.96 7.66
CA PRO A 139 11.16 -18.81 8.31
C PRO A 139 11.73 -19.12 9.70
N ALA A 140 11.37 -20.24 10.33
CA ALA A 140 11.90 -20.59 11.64
C ALA A 140 13.41 -20.85 11.64
N PHE A 141 14.02 -21.09 10.49
CA PHE A 141 15.48 -21.22 10.37
C PHE A 141 16.24 -19.95 10.76
N THR A 142 15.63 -18.78 10.59
CA THR A 142 16.29 -17.49 10.87
C THR A 142 15.52 -16.64 11.88
N GLN A 143 14.20 -16.79 12.01
CA GLN A 143 13.35 -16.08 12.99
C GLN A 143 12.50 -17.01 13.88
N PRO A 144 13.11 -17.96 14.61
CA PRO A 144 12.37 -18.96 15.39
C PRO A 144 11.49 -18.35 16.50
N ILE A 145 11.98 -17.32 17.20
CA ILE A 145 11.25 -16.69 18.32
C ILE A 145 10.01 -15.95 17.81
N MET A 146 10.18 -15.15 16.75
CA MET A 146 9.10 -14.38 16.13
C MET A 146 8.01 -15.34 15.61
N TYR A 147 8.40 -16.37 14.86
CA TYR A 147 7.41 -17.28 14.28
C TYR A 147 6.75 -18.21 15.31
N ARG A 148 7.42 -18.51 16.43
CA ARG A 148 6.76 -19.16 17.57
C ARG A 148 5.61 -18.31 18.12
N ALA A 149 5.81 -17.00 18.25
CA ALA A 149 4.75 -16.08 18.69
C ALA A 149 3.64 -15.94 17.63
N ILE A 150 4.00 -15.78 16.35
CA ILE A 150 3.02 -15.67 15.25
C ILE A 150 2.15 -16.92 15.13
N ARG A 151 2.70 -18.12 15.34
CA ARG A 151 1.94 -19.38 15.29
C ARG A 151 0.88 -19.47 16.39
N THR A 152 1.11 -18.88 17.57
CA THR A 152 0.11 -18.85 18.66
C THR A 152 -0.78 -17.61 18.63
N HIS A 153 -0.45 -16.62 17.79
CA HIS A 153 -1.25 -15.41 17.62
C HIS A 153 -2.50 -15.68 16.76
N LYS A 154 -3.66 -15.23 17.25
CA LYS A 154 -4.91 -15.24 16.50
C LYS A 154 -4.75 -14.37 15.25
N THR A 155 -5.42 -14.72 14.16
CA THR A 155 -5.39 -13.87 12.96
C THR A 155 -6.13 -12.57 13.22
N THR A 156 -5.71 -11.48 12.58
CA THR A 156 -6.40 -10.18 12.66
C THR A 156 -7.91 -10.29 12.41
N VAL A 157 -8.32 -11.09 11.42
CA VAL A 157 -9.75 -11.36 11.13
C VAL A 157 -10.46 -12.01 12.32
N GLN A 158 -9.81 -12.98 12.99
CA GLN A 158 -10.40 -13.62 14.17
C GLN A 158 -10.44 -12.67 15.37
N ILE A 159 -9.38 -11.88 15.59
CA ILE A 159 -9.32 -10.88 16.67
C ILE A 159 -10.48 -9.90 16.53
N TYR A 160 -10.69 -9.36 15.33
CA TYR A 160 -11.75 -8.39 15.08
C TYR A 160 -13.14 -9.01 15.13
N ALA A 161 -13.32 -10.23 14.57
CA ALA A 161 -14.59 -10.95 14.67
C ALA A 161 -14.96 -11.27 16.12
N ASP A 162 -14.01 -11.76 16.93
CA ASP A 162 -14.22 -12.03 18.36
C ASP A 162 -14.70 -10.76 19.09
N ARG A 163 -14.12 -9.59 18.75
CA ARG A 163 -14.51 -8.30 19.32
C ARG A 163 -15.95 -7.93 18.94
N LEU A 164 -16.29 -7.98 17.65
CA LEU A 164 -17.64 -7.65 17.16
C LEU A 164 -18.72 -8.59 17.73
N ILE A 165 -18.39 -9.87 17.92
CA ILE A 165 -19.28 -10.85 18.55
C ILE A 165 -19.48 -10.51 20.03
N ALA A 166 -18.40 -10.18 20.75
CA ALA A 166 -18.49 -9.78 22.15
C ALA A 166 -19.29 -8.48 22.34
N GLU A 167 -19.21 -7.56 21.38
CA GLU A 167 -19.98 -6.31 21.34
C GLU A 167 -21.44 -6.52 20.86
N GLY A 168 -21.77 -7.71 20.35
CA GLY A 168 -23.11 -8.05 19.86
C GLY A 168 -23.46 -7.46 18.49
N HIS A 169 -22.47 -6.99 17.72
CA HIS A 169 -22.66 -6.45 16.37
C HIS A 169 -22.92 -7.53 15.33
N ILE A 170 -22.33 -8.72 15.53
CA ILE A 170 -22.55 -9.92 14.70
C ILE A 170 -22.60 -11.15 15.60
N THR A 171 -23.15 -12.24 15.11
CA THR A 171 -23.13 -13.56 15.75
C THR A 171 -22.02 -14.43 15.19
N GLN A 172 -21.64 -15.48 15.94
CA GLN A 172 -20.70 -16.50 15.46
C GLN A 172 -21.19 -17.16 14.15
N ALA A 173 -22.50 -17.42 14.04
CA ALA A 173 -23.10 -18.01 12.85
C ALA A 173 -22.99 -17.09 11.62
N GLU A 174 -23.18 -15.78 11.80
CA GLU A 174 -23.00 -14.80 10.72
C GLU A 174 -21.53 -14.72 10.28
N PHE A 175 -20.58 -14.71 11.22
CA PHE A 175 -19.16 -14.71 10.88
C PHE A 175 -18.73 -15.98 10.12
N ASP A 176 -19.19 -17.15 10.55
CA ASP A 176 -18.90 -18.41 9.86
C ASP A 176 -19.54 -18.46 8.47
N LYS A 177 -20.76 -17.90 8.33
CA LYS A 177 -21.42 -17.74 7.05
C LYS A 177 -20.64 -16.80 6.12
N MET A 178 -20.16 -15.64 6.59
CA MET A 178 -19.34 -14.72 5.78
C MET A 178 -18.09 -15.41 5.21
N LYS A 179 -17.40 -16.23 6.01
CA LYS A 179 -16.24 -17.01 5.54
C LYS A 179 -16.62 -18.06 4.49
N ALA A 180 -17.74 -18.76 4.71
CA ALA A 180 -18.22 -19.78 3.79
C ALA A 180 -18.66 -19.17 2.45
N ASP A 181 -19.40 -18.06 2.50
CA ASP A 181 -19.88 -17.33 1.32
C ASP A 181 -18.68 -16.78 0.52
N TRP A 182 -17.64 -16.24 1.17
CA TRP A 182 -16.42 -15.79 0.48
C TRP A 182 -15.67 -16.94 -0.21
N ARG A 183 -15.54 -18.11 0.44
CA ARG A 183 -14.94 -19.29 -0.19
C ARG A 183 -15.75 -19.79 -1.37
N ALA A 184 -17.07 -19.86 -1.23
CA ALA A 184 -17.96 -20.27 -2.32
C ALA A 184 -17.86 -19.31 -3.52
N HIS A 185 -17.76 -18.01 -3.26
CA HIS A 185 -17.51 -17.02 -4.32
C HIS A 185 -16.19 -17.28 -5.05
N LEU A 186 -15.08 -17.49 -4.32
CA LEU A 186 -13.78 -17.80 -4.95
C LEU A 186 -13.79 -19.10 -5.75
N GLU A 187 -14.54 -20.12 -5.32
CA GLU A 187 -14.71 -21.37 -6.08
C GLU A 187 -15.44 -21.13 -7.40
N VAL A 188 -16.50 -20.31 -7.39
CA VAL A 188 -17.22 -19.92 -8.61
C VAL A 188 -16.28 -19.16 -9.56
N GLU A 189 -15.51 -18.20 -9.06
CA GLU A 189 -14.54 -17.45 -9.88
C GLU A 189 -13.42 -18.35 -10.43
N TRP A 190 -13.00 -19.37 -9.67
CA TRP A 190 -12.03 -20.37 -10.12
C TRP A 190 -12.55 -21.17 -11.32
N GLU A 191 -13.79 -21.65 -11.26
CA GLU A 191 -14.45 -22.36 -12.36
C GLU A 191 -14.65 -21.47 -13.60
N VAL A 192 -15.10 -20.22 -13.39
CA VAL A 192 -15.19 -19.23 -14.49
C VAL A 192 -13.83 -19.00 -15.13
N GLY A 193 -12.77 -18.90 -14.32
CA GLY A 193 -11.38 -18.74 -14.75
C GLY A 193 -10.88 -19.80 -15.72
N GLN A 194 -11.39 -21.04 -15.64
CA GLN A 194 -11.02 -22.12 -16.59
C GLN A 194 -11.44 -21.81 -18.03
N SER A 195 -12.52 -21.05 -18.19
CA SER A 195 -13.07 -20.66 -19.49
C SER A 195 -12.76 -19.21 -19.87
N TYR A 196 -12.14 -18.46 -18.95
CA TYR A 196 -11.83 -17.06 -19.14
C TYR A 196 -10.84 -16.86 -20.29
N LYS A 197 -11.24 -16.07 -21.28
CA LYS A 197 -10.34 -15.58 -22.32
C LYS A 197 -9.99 -14.15 -21.98
N PRO A 198 -8.69 -13.82 -21.79
CA PRO A 198 -8.28 -12.44 -21.59
C PRO A 198 -8.80 -11.59 -22.76
N ASN A 199 -9.52 -10.53 -22.43
CA ASN A 199 -9.78 -9.50 -23.44
C ASN A 199 -8.42 -8.96 -23.91
N LYS A 200 -8.36 -8.55 -25.19
CA LYS A 200 -7.16 -7.92 -25.76
C LYS A 200 -6.78 -6.77 -24.83
N ALA A 201 -5.57 -6.82 -24.28
CA ALA A 201 -5.16 -5.88 -23.26
C ALA A 201 -5.23 -4.44 -23.79
N ASP A 202 -5.96 -3.61 -23.05
CA ASP A 202 -6.51 -2.34 -23.53
C ASP A 202 -5.54 -1.17 -23.33
N TRP A 203 -4.24 -1.42 -23.54
CA TRP A 203 -3.19 -0.43 -23.26
C TRP A 203 -3.18 0.75 -24.26
N LEU A 204 -4.00 0.71 -25.32
CA LEU A 204 -4.18 1.79 -26.31
C LEU A 204 -5.58 2.42 -26.28
N ASP A 205 -6.39 2.22 -25.24
CA ASP A 205 -7.70 2.88 -25.15
C ASP A 205 -7.64 4.26 -24.45
N GLY A 206 -8.76 4.99 -24.48
CA GLY A 206 -8.89 6.34 -23.92
C GLY A 206 -8.06 7.38 -24.66
N ALA A 207 -7.04 7.94 -23.98
CA ALA A 207 -6.21 8.99 -24.58
C ALA A 207 -5.29 8.47 -25.70
N TRP A 208 -5.16 7.16 -25.85
CA TRP A 208 -4.31 6.49 -26.84
C TRP A 208 -5.13 5.86 -27.97
N SER A 209 -6.46 6.03 -27.96
CA SER A 209 -7.34 5.51 -29.01
C SER A 209 -6.90 6.06 -30.37
N GLY A 210 -6.74 5.17 -31.35
CA GLY A 210 -6.24 5.50 -32.70
C GLY A 210 -4.73 5.32 -32.88
N LEU A 211 -3.97 5.08 -31.80
CA LEU A 211 -2.61 4.56 -31.91
C LEU A 211 -2.66 3.05 -32.19
N ARG A 212 -1.70 2.57 -32.98
CA ARG A 212 -1.48 1.15 -33.24
C ARG A 212 -0.02 0.79 -32.98
N THR A 213 0.24 -0.48 -32.77
CA THR A 213 1.61 -1.00 -32.87
C THR A 213 2.15 -0.68 -34.26
N ALA A 214 3.35 -0.12 -34.31
CA ALA A 214 4.07 0.08 -35.56
C ALA A 214 4.30 -1.28 -36.24
N ASP A 215 4.14 -1.33 -37.54
CA ASP A 215 4.49 -2.50 -38.35
C ASP A 215 5.80 -2.23 -39.11
N ASN A 216 6.37 -3.26 -39.74
CA ASN A 216 7.64 -3.13 -40.47
C ASN A 216 7.55 -2.26 -41.74
N GLN A 217 6.37 -1.71 -42.07
CA GLN A 217 6.14 -0.84 -43.22
C GLN A 217 5.96 0.64 -42.83
N ASP A 218 5.86 0.95 -41.53
CA ASP A 218 5.90 2.32 -40.98
C ASP A 218 7.35 2.87 -40.90
#